data_AF-A0A2N1VRM6-F1
#
_entry.id   AF-A0A2N1VRM6-F1
#
_cell.length_a   1.000
_cell.length_b   1.000
_cell.length_c   1.000
_cell.angle_alpha   90.00
_cell.angle_beta   90.00
_cell.angle_gamma   90.00
#
_symmetry.space_group_name_H-M   'P 1'
#
loop_
_entity.id
_entity.type
_entity.pdbx_description
1 polymer ?
#
loop_
_entity_poly.entity_id
_entity_poly.type
_entity_poly.pdbx_seq_one_letter_code
_entity_poly.pdbx_strand_id
1 'polypeptide(L)'
;PETDTPDILKKFASLRNLDLNNWSFLTGDKKNTDQIIKKAGVFAIPSDTSKTPSGEEIVFFVHTDRISLMDEEGRIRKNYFGSKLDIEEIVEDIKNY
;
A
#
# COMPACT_ATOMS: atom_id res chain seq x y z
N PRO A 1 4.44 3.27 9.27
CA PRO A 1 3.54 2.83 10.35
C PRO A 1 3.44 3.85 11.50
N GLU A 2 4.55 4.49 11.89
CA GLU A 2 4.57 5.47 12.99
C GLU A 2 3.68 6.71 12.71
N THR A 3 3.66 7.18 11.46
CA THR A 3 2.80 8.28 11.03
C THR A 3 1.42 7.79 10.57
N ASP A 4 1.34 6.68 9.86
CA ASP A 4 0.09 6.14 9.29
C ASP A 4 -0.70 5.34 10.34
N THR A 5 -1.23 6.03 11.34
CA THR A 5 -2.10 5.44 12.38
C THR A 5 -3.48 5.07 11.82
N PRO A 6 -4.26 4.20 12.51
CA PRO A 6 -5.60 3.85 12.05
C PRO A 6 -6.52 5.06 11.83
N ASP A 7 -6.44 6.08 12.70
CA ASP A 7 -7.27 7.29 12.57
C ASP A 7 -6.86 8.16 11.37
N ILE A 8 -5.55 8.26 11.10
CA ILE A 8 -5.03 8.96 9.92
C ILE A 8 -5.47 8.25 8.64
N LEU A 9 -5.39 6.92 8.59
CA LEU A 9 -5.83 6.13 7.43
C LEU A 9 -7.35 6.20 7.20
N LYS A 10 -8.15 6.20 8.28
CA LYS A 10 -9.61 6.43 8.17
C LYS A 10 -9.92 7.83 7.63
N LYS A 11 -9.23 8.86 8.12
CA LYS A 11 -9.37 10.23 7.60
C LYS A 11 -8.96 10.30 6.13
N PHE A 12 -7.86 9.64 5.75
CA PHE A 12 -7.41 9.56 4.37
C PHE A 12 -8.47 8.94 3.44
N ALA A 13 -9.08 7.83 3.85
CA ALA A 13 -10.14 7.17 3.10
C ALA A 13 -11.40 8.04 2.98
N SER A 14 -11.80 8.70 4.08
CA SER A 14 -12.94 9.61 4.10
C SER A 14 -12.76 10.80 3.16
N LEU A 15 -11.58 11.44 3.17
CA LEU A 15 -11.27 12.57 2.27
C LEU A 15 -11.30 12.20 0.78
N ARG A 16 -11.14 10.91 0.46
CA ARG A 16 -11.19 10.37 -0.90
C ARG A 16 -12.51 9.70 -1.25
N ASN A 17 -13.50 9.74 -0.35
CA ASN A 17 -14.80 9.09 -0.52
C ASN A 17 -14.67 7.58 -0.84
N LEU A 18 -13.72 6.90 -0.22
CA LEU A 18 -13.54 5.46 -0.42
C LEU A 18 -14.61 4.67 0.34
N ASP A 19 -15.18 3.66 -0.32
CA ASP A 19 -16.11 2.73 0.29
C ASP A 19 -15.37 1.66 1.10
N LEU A 20 -15.39 1.80 2.42
CA LEU A 20 -14.72 0.90 3.36
C LEU A 20 -15.42 -0.48 3.49
N ASN A 21 -16.56 -0.71 2.81
CA ASN A 21 -17.10 -2.07 2.67
C ASN A 21 -16.26 -2.92 1.71
N ASN A 22 -15.55 -2.27 0.78
CA ASN A 22 -14.72 -2.93 -0.23
C ASN A 22 -13.21 -2.70 -0.01
N TRP A 23 -12.85 -1.64 0.73
CA TRP A 23 -11.45 -1.28 1.01
C TRP A 23 -11.10 -1.41 2.48
N SER A 24 -10.02 -2.15 2.77
CA SER A 24 -9.41 -2.20 4.09
C SER A 24 -8.02 -1.58 4.05
N PHE A 25 -7.76 -0.64 4.96
CA PHE A 25 -6.45 -0.05 5.17
C PHE A 25 -5.83 -0.66 6.43
N LEU A 26 -4.62 -1.21 6.30
CA LEU A 26 -3.93 -1.90 7.37
C LEU A 26 -2.68 -1.13 7.77
N THR A 27 -2.45 -1.04 9.08
CA THR A 27 -1.22 -0.51 9.67
C THR A 27 -0.88 -1.36 10.89
N GLY A 28 0.34 -1.25 11.41
CA GLY A 28 0.82 -2.08 12.51
C GLY A 28 2.19 -1.62 12.98
N ASP A 29 2.84 -2.41 13.84
CA ASP A 29 4.21 -2.13 14.24
C ASP A 29 5.19 -2.32 13.07
N LYS A 30 6.33 -1.62 13.15
CA LYS A 30 7.36 -1.62 12.10
C LYS A 30 7.83 -3.03 11.74
N LYS A 31 7.99 -3.92 12.72
CA LYS A 31 8.50 -5.28 12.47
C LYS A 31 7.52 -6.07 11.61
N ASN A 32 6.23 -6.03 11.91
CA ASN A 32 5.20 -6.69 11.11
C ASN A 32 5.07 -6.07 9.71
N THR A 33 5.09 -4.73 9.61
CA THR A 33 5.08 -4.05 8.30
C THR A 33 6.27 -4.45 7.43
N ASP A 34 7.49 -4.41 7.96
CA ASP A 34 8.71 -4.78 7.25
C ASP A 34 8.67 -6.25 6.78
N GLN A 35 8.11 -7.16 7.61
CA GLN A 35 7.95 -8.57 7.25
C GLN A 35 6.98 -8.78 6.09
N ILE A 36 5.84 -8.08 6.09
CA ILE A 36 4.84 -8.19 5.02
C ILE A 36 5.43 -7.66 3.70
N ILE A 37 6.07 -6.48 3.73
CA ILE A 37 6.74 -5.88 2.58
C ILE A 37 7.77 -6.85 1.99
N LYS A 38 8.62 -7.46 2.85
CA LYS A 38 9.61 -8.45 2.41
C LYS A 38 8.98 -9.70 1.81
N LYS A 39 7.93 -10.26 2.44
CA LYS A 39 7.23 -11.45 1.93
C LYS A 39 6.54 -11.20 0.60
N ALA A 40 5.97 -10.01 0.42
CA ALA A 40 5.42 -9.57 -0.86
C ALA A 40 6.52 -9.27 -1.89
N GLY A 41 7.78 -9.12 -1.48
CA GLY A 41 8.92 -8.76 -2.33
C GLY A 41 8.98 -7.27 -2.69
N VAL A 42 8.27 -6.41 -1.94
CA VAL A 42 8.19 -4.96 -2.16
C VAL A 42 9.39 -4.32 -1.48
N PHE A 43 9.88 -3.21 -2.03
CA PHE A 43 10.87 -2.37 -1.37
C PHE A 43 10.26 -1.01 -1.08
N ALA A 44 10.60 -0.47 0.08
CA ALA A 44 10.35 0.91 0.47
C ALA A 44 11.58 1.40 1.22
N ILE A 45 12.34 2.30 0.61
CA ILE A 45 13.62 2.79 1.10
C ILE A 45 13.48 4.28 1.37
N PRO A 46 13.83 4.77 2.58
CA PRO A 46 13.87 6.20 2.85
C PRO A 46 14.77 6.90 1.84
N SER A 47 14.31 8.03 1.29
CA SER A 47 15.10 8.91 0.45
C SER A 47 15.34 10.23 1.18
N ASP A 48 15.02 11.35 0.54
CA ASP A 48 15.22 12.68 1.10
C ASP A 48 14.26 12.94 2.27
N THR A 49 14.62 13.91 3.12
CA THR A 49 13.72 14.46 4.13
C THR A 49 13.44 15.93 3.86
N SER A 50 12.27 16.38 4.30
CA SER A 50 11.87 17.79 4.28
C SER A 50 11.31 18.18 5.65
N LYS A 51 11.05 19.46 5.86
CA LYS A 51 10.43 19.97 7.09
C LYS A 51 9.19 20.79 6.78
N THR A 52 8.14 20.58 7.56
CA THR A 52 6.97 21.46 7.54
C THR A 52 7.35 22.85 8.09
N PRO A 53 6.52 23.89 7.86
CA PRO A 53 6.71 25.19 8.50
C PRO A 53 6.70 25.13 10.04
N SER A 54 6.04 24.12 10.63
CA SER A 54 6.05 23.86 12.08
C SER A 54 7.30 23.11 12.56
N GLY A 55 8.20 22.72 11.65
CA GLY A 55 9.47 22.06 11.97
C GLY A 55 9.40 20.52 12.02
N GLU A 56 8.26 19.92 11.70
CA GLU A 56 8.09 18.46 11.66
C GLU A 56 8.82 17.88 10.45
N GLU A 57 9.56 16.79 10.65
CA GLU A 57 10.29 16.12 9.58
C GLU A 57 9.35 15.21 8.77
N ILE A 58 9.42 15.33 7.44
CA ILE A 58 8.77 14.47 6.46
C ILE A 58 9.85 13.60 5.83
N VAL A 59 9.71 12.29 5.94
CA VAL A 59 10.59 11.32 5.28
C VAL A 59 9.93 10.85 3.99
N PHE A 60 10.60 11.02 2.86
CA PHE A 60 10.15 10.46 1.59
C PHE A 60 10.66 9.04 1.42
N PHE A 61 9.96 8.26 0.59
CA PHE A 61 10.32 6.89 0.29
C PHE A 61 10.37 6.68 -1.22
N VAL A 62 11.44 6.04 -1.68
CA VAL A 62 11.46 5.38 -2.98
C VAL A 62 10.92 3.97 -2.77
N HIS A 63 9.86 3.61 -3.48
CA HIS A 63 9.19 2.34 -3.31
C HIS A 63 8.93 1.62 -4.64
N THR A 64 8.73 0.31 -4.57
CA THR A 64 8.26 -0.47 -5.72
C THR A 64 6.86 0.00 -6.11
N ASP A 65 6.65 0.29 -7.39
CA ASP A 65 5.32 0.57 -7.95
C ASP A 65 4.60 -0.76 -8.23
N ARG A 66 3.71 -1.18 -7.32
CA ARG A 66 3.11 -2.52 -7.41
C ARG A 66 1.71 -2.65 -6.83
N ILE A 67 0.88 -3.39 -7.55
CA ILE A 67 -0.36 -4.02 -7.08
C ILE A 67 -0.21 -5.54 -7.23
N SER A 68 -0.68 -6.32 -6.26
CA SER A 68 -0.60 -7.79 -6.27
C SER A 68 -2.00 -8.39 -6.20
N LEU A 69 -2.30 -9.32 -7.12
CA LEU A 69 -3.48 -10.19 -7.03
C LEU A 69 -3.13 -11.42 -6.18
N MET A 70 -3.95 -11.70 -5.18
CA MET A 70 -3.77 -12.78 -4.22
C MET A 70 -5.01 -13.66 -4.18
N ASP A 71 -4.83 -14.99 -4.09
CA ASP A 71 -5.93 -15.95 -3.96
C ASP A 71 -6.42 -16.12 -2.51
N GLU A 72 -7.45 -16.95 -2.31
CA GLU A 72 -8.02 -17.26 -1.00
C GLU A 72 -7.05 -18.01 -0.06
N GLU A 73 -6.02 -18.67 -0.59
CA GLU A 73 -4.96 -19.31 0.20
C GLU A 73 -3.80 -18.35 0.56
N GLY A 74 -3.90 -17.08 0.20
CA GLY A 74 -2.90 -16.06 0.49
C GLY A 74 -1.67 -16.09 -0.42
N ARG A 75 -1.74 -16.72 -1.60
CA ARG A 75 -0.66 -16.78 -2.58
C ARG A 75 -0.80 -15.67 -3.61
N ILE A 76 0.32 -15.01 -3.92
CA ILE A 76 0.37 -14.03 -5.00
C ILE A 76 0.26 -14.77 -6.33
N ARG A 77 -0.77 -14.47 -7.11
CA ARG A 77 -1.02 -15.02 -8.45
C ARG A 77 -0.36 -14.18 -9.53
N LYS A 78 -0.42 -12.85 -9.39
CA LYS A 78 0.16 -11.92 -10.36
C LYS A 78 0.52 -10.57 -9.72
N ASN A 79 1.45 -9.85 -10.34
CA ASN A 79 1.86 -8.51 -9.96
C ASN A 79 1.68 -7.56 -11.15
N TYR A 80 1.24 -6.34 -10.88
CA TYR A 80 1.00 -5.28 -11.87
C TYR A 80 1.77 -4.01 -11.49
N PHE A 81 2.11 -3.19 -12.48
CA PHE A 81 2.61 -1.84 -12.25
C PHE A 81 1.45 -0.93 -11.87
N GLY A 82 1.47 -0.38 -10.65
CA GLY A 82 0.40 0.48 -10.15
C GLY A 82 0.20 1.76 -10.99
N SER A 83 1.26 2.29 -11.59
CA SER A 83 1.20 3.45 -12.48
C SER A 83 0.73 3.15 -13.90
N LYS A 84 0.59 1.88 -14.28
CA LYS A 84 0.26 1.44 -15.65
C LYS A 84 -0.71 0.26 -15.66
N LEU A 85 -1.80 0.39 -14.90
CA LEU A 85 -2.80 -0.66 -14.78
C LEU A 85 -3.65 -0.76 -16.05
N ASP A 86 -3.87 -2.00 -16.48
CA ASP A 86 -4.91 -2.39 -17.41
C ASP A 86 -6.02 -3.06 -16.58
N ILE A 87 -7.21 -2.45 -16.55
CA ILE A 87 -8.29 -2.90 -15.68
C ILE A 87 -8.94 -4.16 -16.25
N GLU A 88 -9.08 -4.24 -17.57
CA GLU A 88 -9.61 -5.38 -18.28
C GLU A 88 -8.76 -6.63 -18.03
N GLU A 89 -7.42 -6.49 -18.06
CA GLU A 89 -6.48 -7.55 -17.70
C GLU A 89 -6.71 -8.05 -16.27
N ILE A 90 -6.79 -7.14 -15.29
CA ILE A 90 -6.96 -7.50 -13.87
C ILE A 90 -8.29 -8.23 -13.65
N VAL A 91 -9.37 -7.75 -14.25
CA VAL A 91 -10.70 -8.39 -14.13
C VAL A 91 -10.68 -9.79 -14.75
N GLU A 92 -9.98 -9.98 -15.86
CA GLU A 92 -9.85 -11.30 -16.49
C GLU A 92 -8.99 -12.24 -15.63
N ASP A 93 -7.87 -11.76 -15.07
CA ASP A 93 -7.05 -12.55 -14.18
C ASP A 93 -7.83 -12.98 -12.92
N ILE A 94 -8.63 -12.08 -12.32
CA ILE A 94 -9.46 -12.40 -11.15
C ILE A 94 -10.44 -13.56 -11.43
N LYS A 95 -10.96 -13.69 -12.65
CA LYS A 95 -11.87 -14.79 -13.00
C LYS A 95 -11.17 -16.12 -13.24
N ASN A 96 -9.88 -16.08 -13.55
CA ASN A 96 -9.08 -17.23 -13.96
C ASN A 96 -8.22 -17.81 -12.83
N TYR A 97 -8.16 -17.15 -11.67
CA TYR A 97 -7.49 -17.62 -10.46
C TYR A 97 -8.50 -17.92 -9.35
#